data_AF-A0A164B7I6-F1
#
_entry.id   AF-A0A164B7I6-F1
#
_cell.length_a   1.000
_cell.length_b   1.000
_cell.length_c   1.000
_cell.angle_alpha   90.00
_cell.angle_beta   90.00
_cell.angle_gamma   90.00
#
_symmetry.space_group_name_H-M   'P 1'
#
loop_
_entity.id
_entity.type
_entity.pdbx_description
1 polymer ?
#
loop_
_entity_poly.entity_id
_entity_poly.type
_entity_poly.pdbx_seq_one_letter_code
_entity_poly.pdbx_strand_id
1 'polypeptide(L)'
;MIGDSIAAWEGENQARDSMVGMDLASLHQELVASPDLLIVQDLDGVCIPLVKNPLSRSLSADYVHAAARLRGSFVVLTNGEHEGHRGVNRLVEKALGDSEKARSQGLYLPGLAAGGVQLQDEFGNVTHPGVSEAEISFLASVPGRMKALMCSMLPALMPELSDQELSVEVDLAVLDTQLSPTINLNHLFSRIPDDVAHQRRLQSMLESLMQQLMAMAVSEGLHDSFFLHVAPNLGRDPLGCERLKPAVKRDVGSTDIQFMLRGAIKEAGLLVLINRHIAARTGTAPLGEAFNVRTAPNDHEALLALCKQRIPREQMPHLVGVGDTVTSTINPSGGGWLRGGSDRGFLTLLQELGCSYKRPNRVVLVDSSGGEVDRPSLTDGSLAGISDPEDPLHFDVCIPGGPEAYVNWFIALSETRTELTP
;
A
#
# COMPACT_ATOMS: atom_id res chain seq x y z
N MET A 1 -37.95 0.04 36.79
CA MET A 1 -37.96 0.14 35.31
C MET A 1 -36.62 0.67 34.80
N ILE A 2 -35.51 0.01 35.14
CA ILE A 2 -34.17 0.32 34.59
C ILE A 2 -33.43 -0.98 34.18
N GLY A 3 -33.87 -2.15 34.64
CA GLY A 3 -33.27 -3.45 34.28
C GLY A 3 -33.64 -3.97 32.89
N ASP A 4 -34.83 -3.67 32.38
CA ASP A 4 -35.29 -4.24 31.10
C ASP A 4 -34.77 -3.49 29.86
N SER A 5 -34.16 -2.31 30.05
CA SER A 5 -33.58 -1.50 28.97
C SER A 5 -32.12 -1.84 28.68
N ILE A 6 -31.40 -2.45 29.62
CA ILE A 6 -29.99 -2.82 29.43
C ILE A 6 -29.91 -4.19 28.74
N ALA A 7 -30.78 -5.13 29.11
CA ALA A 7 -30.88 -6.43 28.44
C ALA A 7 -31.35 -6.32 26.98
N ALA A 8 -32.17 -5.30 26.64
CA ALA A 8 -32.56 -5.04 25.25
C ALA A 8 -31.41 -4.42 24.42
N TRP A 9 -30.51 -3.66 25.05
CA TRP A 9 -29.33 -3.08 24.39
C TRP A 9 -28.19 -4.10 24.22
N GLU A 10 -28.04 -5.03 25.17
CA GLU A 10 -27.09 -6.15 25.07
C GLU A 10 -27.58 -7.26 24.13
N GLY A 11 -28.90 -7.46 24.02
CA GLY A 11 -29.52 -8.44 23.12
C GLY A 11 -29.58 -8.01 21.65
N GLU A 12 -29.62 -6.70 21.35
CA GLU A 12 -29.59 -6.19 19.96
C GLU A 12 -28.17 -6.01 19.40
N ASN A 13 -27.14 -5.92 20.26
CA ASN A 13 -25.73 -5.88 19.83
C ASN A 13 -25.14 -7.26 19.51
N GLN A 14 -25.75 -8.35 19.96
CA GLN A 14 -25.28 -9.70 19.63
C GLN A 14 -25.65 -10.17 18.21
N ALA A 15 -26.40 -9.36 17.44
CA ALA A 15 -26.85 -9.69 16.10
C ALA A 15 -26.26 -8.80 14.99
N ARG A 16 -25.22 -7.98 15.28
CA ARG A 16 -24.55 -7.12 14.29
C ARG A 16 -23.01 -7.21 14.27
N ASP A 17 -22.41 -8.13 15.01
CA ASP A 17 -20.94 -8.28 15.10
C ASP A 17 -20.37 -9.39 14.19
N SER A 18 -20.74 -9.40 12.92
CA SER A 18 -19.81 -9.89 11.90
C SER A 18 -19.75 -8.90 10.74
N MET A 19 -18.86 -7.91 10.86
CA MET A 19 -18.57 -6.94 9.79
C MET A 19 -17.84 -7.56 8.58
N VAL A 20 -17.66 -8.88 8.55
CA VAL A 20 -17.01 -9.66 7.50
C VAL A 20 -18.06 -10.57 6.87
N GLY A 21 -18.32 -10.39 5.57
CA GLY A 21 -19.40 -11.09 4.86
C GLY A 21 -19.07 -12.52 4.45
N MET A 22 -17.79 -12.90 4.43
CA MET A 22 -17.31 -14.16 3.85
C MET A 22 -16.07 -14.70 4.59
N ASP A 23 -15.98 -16.04 4.73
CA ASP A 23 -14.79 -16.70 5.24
C ASP A 23 -13.77 -17.06 4.14
N LEU A 24 -12.54 -17.38 4.55
CA LEU A 24 -11.44 -17.63 3.64
C LEU A 24 -11.65 -18.89 2.76
N ALA A 25 -12.43 -19.86 3.26
CA ALA A 25 -12.77 -21.08 2.52
C ALA A 25 -13.78 -20.80 1.40
N SER A 26 -14.79 -19.97 1.66
CA SER A 26 -15.78 -19.51 0.68
C SER A 26 -15.11 -18.66 -0.40
N LEU A 27 -14.22 -17.75 0.01
CA LEU A 27 -13.40 -16.98 -0.94
C LEU A 27 -12.58 -17.91 -1.83
N HIS A 28 -11.91 -18.91 -1.23
CA HIS A 28 -11.13 -19.89 -1.98
C HIS A 28 -11.96 -20.55 -3.09
N GLN A 29 -13.13 -21.09 -2.75
CA GLN A 29 -14.01 -21.77 -3.71
C GLN A 29 -14.48 -20.82 -4.82
N GLU A 30 -14.86 -19.60 -4.47
CA GLU A 30 -15.27 -18.59 -5.44
C GLU A 30 -14.15 -18.23 -6.41
N LEU A 31 -12.94 -18.00 -5.88
CA LEU A 31 -11.80 -17.63 -6.71
C LEU A 31 -11.35 -18.80 -7.58
N VAL A 32 -11.41 -20.05 -7.12
CA VAL A 32 -11.16 -21.24 -7.95
C VAL A 32 -12.11 -21.30 -9.14
N ALA A 33 -13.40 -21.04 -8.92
CA ALA A 33 -14.41 -21.09 -9.97
C ALA A 33 -14.40 -19.87 -10.92
N SER A 34 -13.59 -18.84 -10.64
CA SER A 34 -13.60 -17.61 -11.42
C SER A 34 -12.82 -17.75 -12.74
N PRO A 35 -13.48 -17.57 -13.91
CA PRO A 35 -12.83 -17.76 -15.21
C PRO A 35 -12.01 -16.55 -15.68
N ASP A 36 -12.28 -15.36 -15.11
CA ASP A 36 -11.65 -14.10 -15.50
C ASP A 36 -11.27 -13.33 -14.23
N LEU A 37 -10.28 -13.88 -13.53
CA LEU A 37 -9.82 -13.41 -12.23
C LEU A 37 -8.65 -12.44 -12.40
N LEU A 38 -8.66 -11.35 -11.64
CA LEU A 38 -7.50 -10.50 -11.43
C LEU A 38 -7.39 -10.13 -9.95
N ILE A 39 -6.38 -10.70 -9.29
CA ILE A 39 -5.97 -10.38 -7.92
C ILE A 39 -4.95 -9.25 -8.00
N VAL A 40 -5.27 -8.12 -7.36
CA VAL A 40 -4.42 -6.94 -7.23
C VAL A 40 -4.09 -6.75 -5.76
N GLN A 41 -2.81 -6.80 -5.42
CA GLN A 41 -2.38 -6.96 -4.04
C GLN A 41 -1.22 -6.01 -3.68
N ASP A 42 -1.23 -5.44 -2.46
CA ASP A 42 -0.02 -4.86 -1.85
C ASP A 42 0.93 -5.94 -1.25
N LEU A 43 2.17 -5.58 -0.93
CA LEU A 43 3.19 -6.52 -0.50
C LEU A 43 3.46 -6.49 1.00
N ASP A 44 3.96 -5.35 1.49
CA ASP A 44 4.25 -5.15 2.91
C ASP A 44 2.95 -5.18 3.72
N GLY A 45 2.93 -5.93 4.82
CA GLY A 45 1.75 -6.18 5.63
C GLY A 45 0.77 -7.23 5.07
N VAL A 46 0.90 -7.62 3.80
CA VAL A 46 0.03 -8.63 3.16
C VAL A 46 0.72 -9.97 3.00
N CYS A 47 1.82 -10.04 2.24
CA CYS A 47 2.62 -11.28 2.07
C CYS A 47 4.03 -11.16 2.63
N ILE A 48 4.44 -9.94 3.02
CA ILE A 48 5.69 -9.65 3.71
C ILE A 48 5.33 -9.06 5.07
N PRO A 49 5.75 -9.64 6.20
CA PRO A 49 5.52 -9.05 7.51
C PRO A 49 6.11 -7.63 7.64
N LEU A 50 5.40 -6.74 8.33
CA LEU A 50 5.92 -5.40 8.62
C LEU A 50 7.12 -5.48 9.56
N VAL A 51 8.23 -4.87 9.16
CA VAL A 51 9.48 -4.80 9.92
C VAL A 51 9.94 -3.36 10.08
N LYS A 52 10.66 -3.05 11.17
CA LYS A 52 11.20 -1.70 11.40
C LYS A 52 12.32 -1.36 10.41
N ASN A 53 13.13 -2.36 10.05
CA ASN A 53 14.20 -2.20 9.06
C ASN A 53 13.80 -2.86 7.73
N PRO A 54 13.55 -2.10 6.66
CA PRO A 54 13.16 -2.67 5.36
C PRO A 54 14.15 -3.69 4.76
N LEU A 55 15.40 -3.73 5.22
CA LEU A 55 16.41 -4.72 4.78
C LEU A 55 16.28 -6.07 5.48
N SER A 56 15.53 -6.16 6.59
CA SER A 56 15.25 -7.44 7.25
C SER A 56 14.06 -8.18 6.63
N ARG A 57 13.38 -7.57 5.65
CA ARG A 57 12.27 -8.21 4.92
C ARG A 57 12.69 -9.54 4.31
N SER A 58 11.71 -10.44 4.22
CA SER A 58 11.84 -11.75 3.62
C SER A 58 10.57 -12.12 2.87
N LEU A 59 10.72 -13.03 1.91
CA LEU A 59 9.62 -13.57 1.12
C LEU A 59 9.78 -15.09 1.07
N SER A 60 8.67 -15.83 1.07
CA SER A 60 8.70 -17.28 0.90
C SER A 60 8.96 -17.66 -0.55
N ALA A 61 9.85 -18.64 -0.78
CA ALA A 61 10.07 -19.21 -2.11
C ALA A 61 8.80 -19.89 -2.65
N ASP A 62 8.02 -20.53 -1.78
CA ASP A 62 6.76 -21.18 -2.18
C ASP A 62 5.72 -20.15 -2.59
N TYR A 63 5.69 -18.98 -1.94
CA TYR A 63 4.86 -17.86 -2.37
C TYR A 63 5.25 -17.34 -3.75
N VAL A 64 6.56 -17.19 -4.02
CA VAL A 64 7.07 -16.80 -5.34
C VAL A 64 6.61 -17.78 -6.42
N HIS A 65 6.74 -19.08 -6.16
CA HIS A 65 6.27 -20.11 -7.09
C HIS A 65 4.74 -20.11 -7.25
N ALA A 66 3.98 -19.88 -6.18
CA ALA A 66 2.53 -19.74 -6.24
C ALA A 66 2.09 -18.53 -7.08
N ALA A 67 2.75 -17.38 -6.92
CA ALA A 67 2.50 -16.19 -7.73
C ALA A 67 2.78 -16.45 -9.21
N ALA A 68 3.86 -17.17 -9.53
CA ALA A 68 4.18 -17.55 -10.91
C ALA A 68 3.13 -18.51 -11.52
N ARG A 69 2.56 -19.44 -10.75
CA ARG A 69 1.45 -20.31 -11.20
C ARG A 69 0.18 -19.52 -11.51
N LEU A 70 -0.04 -18.41 -10.81
CA LEU A 70 -1.17 -17.50 -11.04
C LEU A 70 -0.87 -16.41 -12.08
N ARG A 71 0.14 -16.58 -12.94
CA ARG A 71 0.46 -15.64 -14.02
C ARG A 71 -0.80 -15.30 -14.84
N GLY A 72 -1.01 -14.01 -15.06
CA GLY A 72 -2.18 -13.50 -15.78
C GLY A 72 -3.45 -13.40 -14.94
N SER A 73 -3.47 -13.88 -13.70
CA SER A 73 -4.55 -13.68 -12.72
C SER A 73 -4.09 -12.98 -11.44
N PHE A 74 -2.80 -12.72 -11.29
CA PHE A 74 -2.20 -12.07 -10.13
C PHE A 74 -1.21 -10.98 -10.56
N VAL A 75 -1.31 -9.82 -9.93
CA VAL A 75 -0.39 -8.69 -10.07
C VAL A 75 -0.23 -7.95 -8.74
N VAL A 76 0.93 -7.34 -8.55
CA VAL A 76 1.19 -6.49 -7.38
C VAL A 76 0.91 -5.02 -7.68
N LEU A 77 0.53 -4.27 -6.64
CA LEU A 77 0.34 -2.83 -6.67
C LEU A 77 0.80 -2.22 -5.34
N THR A 78 2.05 -1.75 -5.32
CA THR A 78 2.72 -1.33 -4.08
C THR A 78 3.33 0.08 -4.19
N ASN A 79 3.51 0.72 -3.03
CA ASN A 79 4.26 1.97 -2.91
C ASN A 79 5.78 1.72 -2.78
N GLY A 80 6.18 0.51 -2.38
CA GLY A 80 7.58 0.07 -2.46
C GLY A 80 8.04 -0.09 -3.91
N GLU A 81 9.30 -0.46 -4.12
CA GLU A 81 9.91 -0.59 -5.46
C GLU A 81 10.20 -2.04 -5.84
N HIS A 82 10.16 -2.34 -7.13
CA HIS A 82 10.67 -3.60 -7.68
C HIS A 82 12.21 -3.63 -7.66
N GLU A 83 12.83 -2.57 -8.15
CA GLU A 83 14.29 -2.44 -8.27
C GLU A 83 14.95 -1.76 -7.06
N GLY A 84 16.27 -1.57 -7.14
CA GLY A 84 17.05 -0.93 -6.08
C GLY A 84 17.51 -1.90 -5.00
N HIS A 85 18.33 -1.38 -4.09
CA HIS A 85 18.92 -2.17 -3.01
C HIS A 85 17.86 -2.78 -2.08
N ARG A 86 16.77 -2.05 -1.87
CA ARG A 86 15.63 -2.43 -1.02
C ARG A 86 14.46 -3.00 -1.83
N GLY A 87 14.60 -3.14 -3.14
CA GLY A 87 13.53 -3.57 -4.03
C GLY A 87 13.07 -5.00 -3.80
N VAL A 88 11.80 -5.26 -4.15
CA VAL A 88 11.15 -6.57 -4.03
C VAL A 88 11.89 -7.65 -4.81
N ASN A 89 12.53 -7.30 -5.94
CA ASN A 89 13.31 -8.25 -6.73
C ASN A 89 14.43 -8.89 -5.90
N ARG A 90 15.10 -8.15 -5.01
CA ARG A 90 16.14 -8.69 -4.13
C ARG A 90 15.58 -9.71 -3.13
N LEU A 91 14.33 -9.53 -2.70
CA LEU A 91 13.64 -10.47 -1.82
C LEU A 91 13.32 -11.77 -2.58
N VAL A 92 12.87 -11.67 -3.83
CA VAL A 92 12.61 -12.83 -4.71
C VAL A 92 13.90 -13.62 -4.94
N GLU A 93 14.98 -12.95 -5.35
CA GLU A 93 16.28 -13.59 -5.60
C GLU A 93 16.82 -14.27 -4.33
N LYS A 94 16.74 -13.60 -3.18
CA LYS A 94 17.15 -14.16 -1.88
C LYS A 94 16.31 -15.37 -1.49
N ALA A 95 14.99 -15.32 -1.70
CA ALA A 95 14.09 -16.43 -1.41
C ALA A 95 14.42 -17.67 -2.26
N LEU A 96 14.76 -17.46 -3.53
CA LEU A 96 15.10 -18.54 -4.46
C LEU A 96 16.55 -19.06 -4.30
N GLY A 97 17.41 -18.28 -3.65
CA GLY A 97 18.84 -18.59 -3.49
C GLY A 97 19.65 -18.48 -4.79
N ASP A 98 19.07 -17.92 -5.85
CA ASP A 98 19.67 -17.79 -7.18
C ASP A 98 19.06 -16.59 -7.93
N SER A 99 19.89 -15.58 -8.19
CA SER A 99 19.47 -14.35 -8.85
C SER A 99 19.11 -14.53 -10.32
N GLU A 100 19.75 -15.47 -11.02
CA GLU A 100 19.51 -15.73 -12.44
C GLU A 100 18.27 -16.61 -12.65
N LYS A 101 17.97 -17.48 -11.68
CA LYS A 101 16.77 -18.32 -11.69
C LYS A 101 15.49 -17.48 -11.79
N ALA A 102 15.40 -16.40 -11.02
CA ALA A 102 14.22 -15.53 -11.01
C ALA A 102 13.91 -14.98 -12.42
N ARG A 103 14.93 -14.43 -13.07
CA ARG A 103 14.84 -13.85 -14.42
C ARG A 103 14.57 -14.91 -15.47
N SER A 104 15.37 -15.97 -15.52
CA SER A 104 15.30 -17.00 -16.57
C SER A 104 14.00 -17.79 -16.57
N GLN A 105 13.37 -17.96 -15.40
CA GLN A 105 12.12 -18.72 -15.25
C GLN A 105 10.87 -17.83 -15.15
N GLY A 106 11.03 -16.51 -15.19
CA GLY A 106 9.91 -15.56 -15.08
C GLY A 106 9.18 -15.66 -13.73
N LEU A 107 9.95 -15.57 -12.63
CA LEU A 107 9.48 -15.71 -11.26
C LEU A 107 9.43 -14.38 -10.49
N TYR A 108 9.76 -13.25 -11.12
CA TYR A 108 9.54 -11.96 -10.46
C TYR A 108 8.04 -11.68 -10.32
N LEU A 109 7.67 -10.93 -9.29
CA LEU A 109 6.29 -10.54 -9.08
C LEU A 109 5.91 -9.45 -10.11
N PRO A 110 4.98 -9.73 -11.05
CA PRO A 110 4.60 -8.76 -12.07
C PRO A 110 3.63 -7.73 -11.50
N GLY A 111 3.63 -6.52 -12.08
CA GLY A 111 2.69 -5.47 -11.71
C GLY A 111 3.36 -4.12 -11.52
N LEU A 112 2.78 -3.32 -10.65
CA LEU A 112 3.13 -1.92 -10.45
C LEU A 112 3.73 -1.67 -9.07
N ALA A 113 4.82 -0.90 -9.06
CA ALA A 113 5.52 -0.43 -7.88
C ALA A 113 5.69 1.09 -7.94
N ALA A 114 6.27 1.67 -6.87
CA ALA A 114 6.44 3.11 -6.66
C ALA A 114 5.13 3.89 -6.81
N GLY A 115 4.01 3.33 -6.33
CA GLY A 115 2.68 3.95 -6.46
C GLY A 115 2.10 3.89 -7.88
N GLY A 116 2.68 3.10 -8.78
CA GLY A 116 2.12 2.89 -10.12
C GLY A 116 2.97 3.33 -11.30
N VAL A 117 4.14 3.94 -11.05
CA VAL A 117 5.03 4.43 -12.12
C VAL A 117 6.09 3.42 -12.53
N GLN A 118 6.38 2.40 -11.70
CA GLN A 118 7.35 1.36 -12.03
C GLN A 118 6.62 0.08 -12.44
N LEU A 119 6.57 -0.18 -13.74
CA LEU A 119 5.90 -1.34 -14.30
C LEU A 119 6.91 -2.45 -14.58
N GLN A 120 6.65 -3.63 -14.04
CA GLN A 120 7.49 -4.82 -14.19
C GLN A 120 6.69 -6.00 -14.73
N ASP A 121 7.31 -6.78 -15.62
CA ASP A 121 6.84 -8.12 -16.01
C ASP A 121 7.47 -9.25 -15.16
N GLU A 122 6.99 -10.47 -15.35
CA GLU A 122 7.49 -11.66 -14.66
C GLU A 122 9.00 -11.94 -14.84
N PHE A 123 9.63 -11.38 -15.88
CA PHE A 123 11.03 -11.58 -16.24
C PHE A 123 11.92 -10.44 -15.69
N GLY A 124 11.34 -9.50 -14.95
CA GLY A 124 12.08 -8.37 -14.38
C GLY A 124 12.50 -7.36 -15.45
N ASN A 125 11.70 -7.20 -16.51
CA ASN A 125 11.83 -6.07 -17.42
C ASN A 125 11.01 -4.91 -16.86
N VAL A 126 11.70 -3.81 -16.57
CA VAL A 126 11.11 -2.64 -15.90
C VAL A 126 10.99 -1.47 -16.85
N THR A 127 9.86 -0.77 -16.79
CA THR A 127 9.61 0.46 -17.52
C THR A 127 9.01 1.52 -16.59
N HIS A 128 9.12 2.79 -16.98
CA HIS A 128 8.61 3.93 -16.21
C HIS A 128 7.61 4.78 -17.02
N PRO A 129 6.39 4.27 -17.30
CA PRO A 129 5.46 4.96 -18.19
C PRO A 129 5.08 6.36 -17.67
N GLY A 130 5.27 7.37 -18.52
CA GLY A 130 4.91 8.76 -18.21
C GLY A 130 5.90 9.51 -17.31
N VAL A 131 7.03 8.91 -16.95
CA VAL A 131 8.08 9.57 -16.15
C VAL A 131 9.16 10.16 -17.07
N SER A 132 9.54 11.41 -16.83
CA SER A 132 10.57 12.11 -17.59
C SER A 132 11.99 11.85 -17.05
N GLU A 133 13.01 12.03 -17.91
CA GLU A 133 14.42 11.94 -17.50
C GLU A 133 14.78 13.00 -16.44
N ALA A 134 14.19 14.20 -16.53
CA ALA A 134 14.41 15.27 -15.55
C ALA A 134 13.90 14.89 -14.16
N GLU A 135 12.73 14.26 -14.08
CA GLU A 135 12.17 13.73 -12.83
C GLU A 135 13.06 12.63 -12.24
N ILE A 136 13.51 11.68 -13.06
CA ILE A 136 14.42 10.60 -12.63
C ILE A 136 15.75 11.17 -12.12
N SER A 137 16.32 12.14 -12.84
CA SER A 137 17.57 12.79 -12.44
C SER A 137 17.43 13.55 -11.13
N PHE A 138 16.29 14.21 -10.89
CA PHE A 138 16.04 14.89 -9.63
C PHE A 138 15.93 13.88 -8.48
N LEU A 139 15.11 12.83 -8.65
CA LEU A 139 14.90 11.78 -7.65
C LEU A 139 16.21 11.09 -7.24
N ALA A 140 17.12 10.85 -8.18
CA ALA A 140 18.44 10.29 -7.89
C ALA A 140 19.27 11.16 -6.91
N SER A 141 19.01 12.47 -6.86
CA SER A 141 19.69 13.38 -5.92
C SER A 141 19.00 13.50 -4.56
N VAL A 142 17.73 13.10 -4.45
CA VAL A 142 16.89 13.32 -3.26
C VAL A 142 17.45 12.63 -2.00
N PRO A 143 17.90 11.37 -2.02
CA PRO A 143 18.46 10.73 -0.81
C PRO A 143 19.64 11.51 -0.22
N GLY A 144 20.54 12.04 -1.07
CA GLY A 144 21.66 12.86 -0.60
C GLY A 144 21.20 14.16 0.07
N ARG A 145 20.18 14.81 -0.49
CA ARG A 145 19.56 16.02 0.08
C ARG A 145 18.84 15.72 1.40
N MET A 146 18.12 14.60 1.48
CA MET A 146 17.48 14.12 2.71
C MET A 146 18.52 13.96 3.83
N LYS A 147 19.62 13.25 3.56
CA LYS A 147 20.70 13.06 4.54
C LYS A 147 21.27 14.40 5.01
N ALA A 148 21.56 15.31 4.09
CA ALA A 148 22.09 16.63 4.43
C ALA A 148 21.13 17.44 5.33
N LEU A 149 19.84 17.47 4.99
CA LEU A 149 18.82 18.15 5.79
C LEU A 149 18.65 17.50 7.16
N MET A 150 18.62 16.16 7.24
CA MET A 150 18.53 15.45 8.50
C MET A 150 19.73 15.74 9.41
N CYS A 151 20.96 15.68 8.88
CA CYS A 151 22.17 16.04 9.63
C CYS A 151 22.13 17.49 10.15
N SER A 152 21.46 18.40 9.44
CA SER A 152 21.29 19.78 9.89
C SER A 152 20.19 19.97 10.94
N MET A 153 19.10 19.20 10.88
CA MET A 153 17.89 19.43 11.68
C MET A 153 17.81 18.55 12.94
N LEU A 154 18.28 17.30 12.85
CA LEU A 154 18.16 16.32 13.93
C LEU A 154 18.94 16.68 15.21
N PRO A 155 20.15 17.28 15.16
CA PRO A 155 20.91 17.63 16.37
C PRO A 155 20.20 18.59 17.32
N ALA A 156 19.30 19.44 16.81
CA ALA A 156 18.52 20.36 17.65
C ALA A 156 17.42 19.63 18.44
N LEU A 157 16.95 18.47 17.96
CA LEU A 157 15.94 17.66 18.62
C LEU A 157 16.55 16.58 19.50
N MET A 158 17.66 15.99 19.06
CA MET A 158 18.38 14.92 19.77
C MET A 158 19.85 15.31 20.02
N PRO A 159 20.12 16.32 20.88
CA PRO A 159 21.47 16.80 21.16
C PRO A 159 22.36 15.77 21.86
N GLU A 160 21.78 14.68 22.36
CA GLU A 160 22.49 13.56 22.96
C GLU A 160 23.22 12.66 21.94
N LEU A 161 22.88 12.74 20.65
CA LEU A 161 23.54 11.95 19.61
C LEU A 161 24.95 12.49 19.35
N SER A 162 25.95 11.63 19.46
CA SER A 162 27.28 11.92 18.93
C SER A 162 27.26 11.99 17.39
N ASP A 163 28.27 12.61 16.77
CA ASP A 163 28.39 12.68 15.30
C ASP A 163 28.35 11.29 14.65
N GLN A 164 28.93 10.28 15.29
CA GLN A 164 28.91 8.90 14.81
C GLN A 164 27.50 8.29 14.89
N GLU A 165 26.80 8.47 16.01
CA GLU A 165 25.43 7.99 16.14
C GLU A 165 24.48 8.71 15.18
N LEU A 166 24.63 10.03 15.03
CA LEU A 166 23.86 10.83 14.08
C LEU A 166 23.99 10.26 12.66
N SER A 167 25.21 9.98 12.21
CA SER A 167 25.43 9.38 10.88
C SER A 167 24.71 8.05 10.72
N VAL A 168 24.77 7.19 11.74
CA VAL A 168 24.08 5.89 11.73
C VAL A 168 22.57 6.06 11.68
N GLU A 169 22.00 6.95 12.49
CA GLU A 169 20.57 7.21 12.50
C GLU A 169 20.07 7.77 11.16
N VAL A 170 20.83 8.67 10.55
CA VAL A 170 20.50 9.24 9.23
C VAL A 170 20.55 8.18 8.14
N ASP A 171 21.56 7.30 8.15
CA ASP A 171 21.67 6.20 7.19
C ASP A 171 20.58 5.15 7.35
N LEU A 172 20.08 4.93 8.57
CA LEU A 172 18.95 4.05 8.83
C LEU A 172 17.62 4.69 8.42
N ALA A 173 17.46 5.99 8.66
CA ALA A 173 16.22 6.70 8.40
C ALA A 173 16.00 7.00 6.91
N VAL A 174 17.04 7.39 6.17
CA VAL A 174 16.92 7.70 4.74
C VAL A 174 16.95 6.43 3.92
N LEU A 175 15.82 6.08 3.33
CA LEU A 175 15.68 4.99 2.39
C LEU A 175 15.98 5.50 0.97
N ASP A 176 16.99 4.90 0.34
CA ASP A 176 17.54 5.22 -0.97
C ASP A 176 16.76 4.60 -2.14
N THR A 177 15.44 4.51 -1.98
CA THR A 177 14.50 4.13 -3.05
C THR A 177 14.59 5.12 -4.21
N GLN A 178 14.62 4.62 -5.44
CA GLN A 178 14.95 5.38 -6.65
C GLN A 178 13.84 6.34 -7.09
N LEU A 179 12.59 5.92 -6.95
CA LEU A 179 11.37 6.58 -7.44
C LEU A 179 10.45 7.05 -6.32
N SER A 180 10.60 6.48 -5.13
CA SER A 180 9.92 6.92 -3.90
C SER A 180 10.89 7.11 -2.73
N PRO A 181 11.94 7.97 -2.83
CA PRO A 181 12.82 8.28 -1.70
C PRO A 181 12.04 8.57 -0.43
N THR A 182 12.41 7.92 0.67
CA THR A 182 11.60 7.92 1.90
C THR A 182 12.47 8.23 3.11
N ILE A 183 11.92 8.96 4.09
CA ILE A 183 12.49 9.01 5.43
C ILE A 183 11.59 8.24 6.38
N ASN A 184 12.16 7.29 7.12
CA ASN A 184 11.49 6.46 8.10
C ASN A 184 12.02 6.75 9.53
N LEU A 185 11.13 7.07 10.46
CA LEU A 185 11.46 7.46 11.83
C LEU A 185 11.40 6.31 12.84
N ASN A 186 11.11 5.07 12.43
CA ASN A 186 10.89 3.95 13.37
C ASN A 186 12.06 3.73 14.33
N HIS A 187 13.30 3.80 13.83
CA HIS A 187 14.48 3.62 14.67
C HIS A 187 14.66 4.79 15.65
N LEU A 188 14.48 6.03 15.20
CA LEU A 188 14.52 7.21 16.06
C LEU A 188 13.44 7.16 17.16
N PHE A 189 12.21 6.76 16.82
CA PHE A 189 11.15 6.57 17.81
C PHE A 189 11.48 5.49 18.86
N SER A 190 12.22 4.45 18.48
CA SER A 190 12.65 3.41 19.43
C SER A 190 13.65 3.91 20.48
N ARG A 191 14.35 5.02 20.23
CA ARG A 191 15.27 5.66 21.19
C ARG A 191 14.53 6.51 22.23
N ILE A 192 13.31 6.93 21.92
CA ILE A 192 12.47 7.79 22.77
C ILE A 192 11.09 7.13 22.99
N PRO A 193 11.04 5.91 23.56
CA PRO A 193 9.79 5.23 23.79
C PRO A 193 8.91 6.04 24.74
N ASP A 194 7.62 6.11 24.43
CA ASP A 194 6.59 6.82 25.21
C ASP A 194 6.78 8.36 25.38
N ASP A 195 7.82 8.98 24.83
CA ASP A 195 7.96 10.45 24.77
C ASP A 195 7.18 11.03 23.60
N VAL A 196 5.85 11.07 23.76
CA VAL A 196 4.90 11.55 22.75
C VAL A 196 5.22 12.98 22.29
N ALA A 197 5.67 13.85 23.20
CA ALA A 197 5.98 15.23 22.86
C ALA A 197 7.21 15.29 21.94
N HIS A 198 8.21 14.47 22.18
CA HIS A 198 9.39 14.38 21.33
C HIS A 198 9.10 13.69 20.00
N GLN A 199 8.32 12.61 19.99
CA GLN A 199 7.86 11.95 18.76
C GLN A 199 7.14 12.93 17.82
N ARG A 200 6.24 13.78 18.35
CA ARG A 200 5.57 14.82 17.56
C ARG A 200 6.52 15.87 16.99
N ARG A 201 7.58 16.24 17.73
CA ARG A 201 8.61 17.16 17.21
C ARG A 201 9.37 16.54 16.05
N LEU A 202 9.70 15.25 16.12
CA LEU A 202 10.32 14.53 15.00
C LEU A 202 9.38 14.44 13.78
N GLN A 203 8.08 14.18 13.98
CA GLN A 203 7.09 14.21 12.90
C GLN A 203 7.03 15.60 12.21
N SER A 204 7.04 16.67 13.01
CA SER A 204 7.02 18.05 12.49
C SER A 204 8.32 18.40 11.75
N MET A 205 9.47 17.91 12.24
CA MET A 205 10.76 18.06 11.57
C MET A 205 10.76 17.36 10.22
N LEU A 206 10.27 16.13 10.18
CA LEU A 206 10.15 15.36 8.94
C LEU A 206 9.27 16.08 7.91
N GLU A 207 8.09 16.57 8.31
CA GLU A 207 7.22 17.34 7.43
C GLU A 207 7.94 18.58 6.86
N SER A 208 8.59 19.37 7.72
CA SER A 208 9.33 20.56 7.31
C SER A 208 10.48 20.25 6.35
N LEU A 209 11.21 19.16 6.61
CA LEU A 209 12.28 18.68 5.73
C LEU A 209 11.73 18.31 4.35
N MET A 210 10.65 17.53 4.30
CA MET A 210 10.05 17.08 3.05
C MET A 210 9.45 18.24 2.25
N GLN A 211 8.90 19.26 2.92
CA GLN A 211 8.45 20.48 2.27
C GLN A 211 9.60 21.31 1.68
N GLN A 212 10.78 21.31 2.32
CA GLN A 212 11.97 21.93 1.72
C GLN A 212 12.41 21.20 0.44
N LEU A 213 12.32 19.86 0.39
CA LEU A 213 12.59 19.10 -0.83
C LEU A 213 11.58 19.43 -1.95
N MET A 214 10.29 19.59 -1.62
CA MET A 214 9.28 20.04 -2.57
C MET A 214 9.63 21.42 -3.15
N ALA A 215 10.07 22.36 -2.31
CA ALA A 215 10.50 23.68 -2.74
C ALA A 215 11.76 23.64 -3.63
N MET A 216 12.69 22.71 -3.38
CA MET A 216 13.86 22.51 -4.25
C MET A 216 13.44 22.01 -5.63
N ALA A 217 12.52 21.04 -5.72
CA ALA A 217 11.99 20.55 -7.00
C ALA A 217 11.37 21.69 -7.83
N VAL A 218 10.56 22.53 -7.17
CA VAL A 218 9.98 23.75 -7.77
C VAL A 218 11.08 24.68 -8.29
N SER A 219 12.17 24.91 -7.53
CA SER A 219 13.27 25.77 -7.96
C SER A 219 14.07 25.22 -9.16
N GLU A 220 14.02 23.91 -9.38
CA GLU A 220 14.65 23.23 -10.52
C GLU A 220 13.70 23.05 -11.71
N GLY A 221 12.54 23.71 -11.68
CA GLY A 221 11.56 23.71 -12.78
C GLY A 221 10.65 22.49 -12.82
N LEU A 222 10.68 21.63 -11.79
CA LEU A 222 9.83 20.44 -11.67
C LEU A 222 8.54 20.76 -10.88
N HIS A 223 7.90 21.87 -11.28
CA HIS A 223 6.61 22.27 -10.73
C HIS A 223 5.59 21.15 -10.92
N ASP A 224 4.82 20.84 -9.88
CA ASP A 224 3.78 19.82 -9.89
C ASP A 224 4.24 18.39 -10.26
N SER A 225 5.54 18.11 -10.35
CA SER A 225 6.03 16.75 -10.62
C SER A 225 5.87 15.80 -9.45
N PHE A 226 5.80 16.31 -8.22
CA PHE A 226 5.85 15.49 -7.01
C PHE A 226 4.71 15.78 -6.04
N PHE A 227 4.55 14.87 -5.07
CA PHE A 227 3.73 15.01 -3.89
C PHE A 227 4.36 14.23 -2.72
N LEU A 228 3.87 14.48 -1.50
CA LEU A 228 4.30 13.77 -0.30
C LEU A 228 3.23 12.73 0.08
N HIS A 229 3.64 11.48 0.19
CA HIS A 229 2.80 10.40 0.71
C HIS A 229 3.22 10.10 2.16
N VAL A 230 2.26 10.10 3.07
CA VAL A 230 2.45 9.93 4.51
C VAL A 230 1.93 8.57 4.92
N ALA A 231 2.71 7.81 5.69
CA ALA A 231 2.28 6.49 6.19
C ALA A 231 2.49 6.32 7.70
N PRO A 232 1.46 5.80 8.42
CA PRO A 232 0.04 5.89 8.08
C PRO A 232 -0.43 7.36 8.00
N ASN A 233 -1.41 7.68 7.14
CA ASN A 233 -2.08 8.98 7.09
C ASN A 233 -3.51 8.92 7.64
N LEU A 234 -4.11 10.09 7.85
CA LEU A 234 -5.51 10.30 8.26
C LEU A 234 -6.38 10.88 7.13
N GLY A 235 -6.08 10.49 5.89
CA GLY A 235 -6.74 11.02 4.69
C GLY A 235 -6.15 12.35 4.26
N ARG A 236 -6.93 13.12 3.49
CA ARG A 236 -6.50 14.41 2.94
C ARG A 236 -7.17 15.59 3.63
N ASP A 237 -6.51 16.74 3.61
CA ASP A 237 -7.08 18.02 4.02
C ASP A 237 -7.84 18.72 2.88
N PRO A 238 -8.52 19.86 3.12
CA PRO A 238 -9.22 20.59 2.07
C PRO A 238 -8.33 21.12 0.95
N LEU A 239 -7.01 21.16 1.15
CA LEU A 239 -6.03 21.55 0.12
C LEU A 239 -5.54 20.32 -0.68
N GLY A 240 -5.99 19.12 -0.32
CA GLY A 240 -5.61 17.86 -0.97
C GLY A 240 -4.31 17.25 -0.45
N CYS A 241 -3.73 17.79 0.63
CA CYS A 241 -2.51 17.27 1.24
C CYS A 241 -2.84 16.13 2.21
N GLU A 242 -2.02 15.08 2.24
CA GLU A 242 -2.20 13.99 3.21
C GLU A 242 -1.92 14.46 4.64
N ARG A 243 -2.76 14.02 5.58
CA ARG A 243 -2.69 14.39 6.99
C ARG A 243 -1.82 13.43 7.76
N LEU A 244 -0.85 13.96 8.50
CA LEU A 244 -0.13 13.22 9.51
C LEU A 244 -1.09 12.67 10.59
N LYS A 245 -0.87 11.43 10.97
CA LYS A 245 -1.39 10.82 12.19
C LYS A 245 -0.46 11.22 13.34
N PRO A 246 -0.86 12.10 14.26
CA PRO A 246 0.03 12.54 15.34
C PRO A 246 0.31 11.39 16.31
N ALA A 247 1.53 11.31 16.84
CA ALA A 247 1.85 10.36 17.90
C ALA A 247 0.95 10.58 19.14
N VAL A 248 0.55 9.50 19.78
CA VAL A 248 -0.18 9.45 21.05
C VAL A 248 0.42 8.34 21.93
N LYS A 249 -0.06 8.20 23.16
CA LYS A 249 0.43 7.17 24.05
C LYS A 249 0.20 5.78 23.42
N ARG A 250 1.28 4.99 23.30
CA ARG A 250 1.30 3.64 22.68
C ARG A 250 1.03 3.57 21.18
N ASP A 251 0.98 4.71 20.48
CA ASP A 251 0.82 4.75 19.03
C ASP A 251 1.65 5.90 18.47
N VAL A 252 2.72 5.57 17.76
CA VAL A 252 3.69 6.54 17.27
C VAL A 252 3.18 7.36 16.09
N GLY A 253 1.98 7.05 15.56
CA GLY A 253 1.36 7.78 14.48
C GLY A 253 2.07 7.56 13.13
N SER A 254 2.15 8.60 12.31
CA SER A 254 2.91 8.59 11.05
C SER A 254 4.40 8.41 11.34
N THR A 255 5.00 7.44 10.67
CA THR A 255 6.40 7.05 10.85
C THR A 255 7.25 7.35 9.64
N ASP A 256 6.66 7.45 8.45
CA ASP A 256 7.39 7.76 7.22
C ASP A 256 6.66 8.73 6.30
N ILE A 257 7.45 9.46 5.52
CA ILE A 257 7.00 10.28 4.40
C ILE A 257 7.84 9.92 3.18
N GLN A 258 7.15 9.58 2.09
CA GLN A 258 7.71 9.25 0.79
C GLN A 258 7.59 10.45 -0.15
N PHE A 259 8.67 10.73 -0.88
CA PHE A 259 8.69 11.74 -1.93
C PHE A 259 8.33 11.10 -3.26
N MET A 260 7.09 11.24 -3.71
CA MET A 260 6.55 10.46 -4.82
C MET A 260 6.20 11.32 -6.03
N LEU A 261 6.25 10.72 -7.22
CA LEU A 261 5.81 11.34 -8.48
C LEU A 261 4.30 11.57 -8.47
N ARG A 262 3.84 12.76 -8.87
CA ARG A 262 2.41 13.09 -8.92
C ARG A 262 1.64 12.04 -9.74
N GLY A 263 0.42 11.71 -9.32
CA GLY A 263 -0.38 10.68 -10.00
C GLY A 263 0.10 9.24 -9.75
N ALA A 264 1.25 9.02 -9.11
CA ALA A 264 1.66 7.70 -8.61
C ALA A 264 0.84 7.32 -7.36
N ILE A 265 -0.46 7.12 -7.58
CA ILE A 265 -1.42 6.65 -6.60
C ILE A 265 -1.96 5.29 -7.04
N LYS A 266 -2.22 4.40 -6.07
CA LYS A 266 -2.64 3.03 -6.34
C LYS A 266 -3.96 2.97 -7.12
N GLU A 267 -4.86 3.91 -6.91
CA GLU A 267 -6.14 4.04 -7.62
C GLU A 267 -5.95 4.11 -9.14
N ALA A 268 -5.03 4.97 -9.59
CA ALA A 268 -4.68 5.07 -11.01
C ALA A 268 -3.98 3.79 -11.49
N GLY A 269 -3.10 3.23 -10.65
CA GLY A 269 -2.42 1.96 -10.92
C GLY A 269 -3.39 0.79 -11.14
N LEU A 270 -4.47 0.71 -10.37
CA LEU A 270 -5.53 -0.30 -10.55
C LEU A 270 -6.11 -0.25 -11.96
N LEU A 271 -6.41 0.94 -12.49
CA LEU A 271 -6.94 1.09 -13.85
C LEU A 271 -5.93 0.69 -14.92
N VAL A 272 -4.64 0.98 -14.71
CA VAL A 272 -3.57 0.51 -15.61
C VAL A 272 -3.53 -1.02 -15.64
N LEU A 273 -3.61 -1.66 -14.48
CA LEU A 273 -3.60 -3.12 -14.36
C LEU A 273 -4.84 -3.76 -15.01
N ILE A 274 -6.03 -3.20 -14.78
CA ILE A 274 -7.28 -3.64 -15.45
C ILE A 274 -7.16 -3.50 -16.96
N ASN A 275 -6.69 -2.35 -17.45
CA ASN A 275 -6.53 -2.10 -18.88
C ASN A 275 -5.59 -3.11 -19.54
N ARG A 276 -4.46 -3.42 -18.88
CA ARG A 276 -3.49 -4.41 -19.34
C ARG A 276 -4.06 -5.83 -19.31
N HIS A 277 -4.78 -6.20 -18.26
CA HIS A 277 -5.45 -7.50 -18.15
C HIS A 277 -6.47 -7.70 -19.28
N ILE A 278 -7.25 -6.67 -19.60
CA ILE A 278 -8.19 -6.71 -20.72
C ILE A 278 -7.44 -6.81 -22.05
N ALA A 279 -6.38 -6.03 -22.25
CA ALA A 279 -5.58 -6.06 -23.47
C ALA A 279 -4.96 -7.44 -23.71
N ALA A 280 -4.43 -8.08 -22.67
CA ALA A 280 -3.85 -9.42 -22.76
C ALA A 280 -4.86 -10.49 -23.23
N ARG A 281 -6.14 -10.36 -22.86
CA ARG A 281 -7.18 -11.32 -23.23
C ARG A 281 -7.88 -11.01 -24.55
N THR A 282 -8.02 -9.73 -24.87
CA THR A 282 -8.85 -9.28 -26.01
C THR A 282 -8.03 -8.75 -27.19
N GLY A 283 -6.74 -8.47 -26.99
CA GLY A 283 -5.87 -7.80 -27.95
C GLY A 283 -6.08 -6.29 -28.05
N THR A 284 -6.96 -5.70 -27.21
CA THR A 284 -7.27 -4.26 -27.23
C THR A 284 -7.28 -3.66 -25.84
N ALA A 285 -6.53 -2.58 -25.61
CA ALA A 285 -6.58 -1.79 -24.38
C ALA A 285 -7.72 -0.73 -24.43
N PRO A 286 -8.83 -0.89 -23.67
CA PRO A 286 -9.96 0.04 -23.73
C PRO A 286 -9.64 1.48 -23.27
N LEU A 287 -8.63 1.65 -22.42
CA LEU A 287 -8.12 2.98 -22.00
C LEU A 287 -6.99 3.49 -22.91
N GLY A 288 -6.56 2.68 -23.89
CA GLY A 288 -5.44 2.94 -24.79
C GLY A 288 -4.14 2.27 -24.35
N GLU A 289 -3.30 1.89 -25.32
CA GLU A 289 -2.02 1.18 -25.09
C GLU A 289 -1.01 2.00 -24.27
N ALA A 290 -1.05 3.33 -24.40
CA ALA A 290 -0.16 4.24 -23.70
C ALA A 290 -0.72 4.72 -22.33
N PHE A 291 -1.88 4.23 -21.91
CA PHE A 291 -2.51 4.64 -20.65
C PHE A 291 -1.61 4.29 -19.46
N ASN A 292 -1.34 5.29 -18.63
CA ASN A 292 -0.51 5.17 -17.44
C ASN A 292 -1.01 6.13 -16.34
N VAL A 293 -0.44 5.99 -15.15
CA VAL A 293 -0.87 6.74 -13.96
C VAL A 293 -0.69 8.26 -14.09
N ARG A 294 0.21 8.73 -14.97
CA ARG A 294 0.43 10.17 -15.23
C ARG A 294 -0.61 10.77 -16.17
N THR A 295 -1.30 9.92 -16.93
CA THR A 295 -2.40 10.30 -17.82
C THR A 295 -3.79 10.01 -17.24
N ALA A 296 -3.84 9.31 -16.10
CA ALA A 296 -5.08 8.99 -15.40
C ALA A 296 -5.64 10.24 -14.69
N PRO A 297 -6.96 10.33 -14.51
CA PRO A 297 -7.56 11.29 -13.59
C PRO A 297 -7.02 11.11 -12.16
N ASN A 298 -6.93 12.21 -11.40
CA ASN A 298 -6.41 12.19 -10.03
C ASN A 298 -7.50 12.14 -8.95
N ASP A 299 -8.77 12.29 -9.34
CA ASP A 299 -9.91 12.21 -8.45
C ASP A 299 -10.70 10.91 -8.67
N HIS A 300 -11.27 10.42 -7.58
CA HIS A 300 -11.94 9.13 -7.52
C HIS A 300 -13.15 9.02 -8.45
N GLU A 301 -13.97 10.08 -8.50
CA GLU A 301 -15.18 10.11 -9.34
C GLU A 301 -14.83 10.06 -10.83
N ALA A 302 -13.80 10.79 -11.26
CA ALA A 302 -13.33 10.77 -12.64
C ALA A 302 -12.71 9.41 -13.02
N LEU A 303 -12.01 8.72 -12.11
CA LEU A 303 -11.51 7.37 -12.34
C LEU A 303 -12.66 6.38 -12.61
N LEU A 304 -13.71 6.41 -11.78
CA LEU A 304 -14.92 5.61 -12.00
C LEU A 304 -15.62 5.97 -13.31
N ALA A 305 -15.76 7.26 -13.61
CA ALA A 305 -16.42 7.74 -14.82
C ALA A 305 -15.65 7.28 -16.07
N LEU A 306 -14.32 7.35 -16.04
CA LEU A 306 -13.45 6.87 -17.12
C LEU A 306 -13.69 5.38 -17.39
N CYS A 307 -13.69 4.55 -16.34
CA CYS A 307 -14.02 3.13 -16.47
C CYS A 307 -15.38 2.94 -17.14
N LYS A 308 -16.44 3.51 -16.57
CA LYS A 308 -17.82 3.39 -17.08
C LYS A 308 -17.96 3.79 -18.55
N GLN A 309 -17.22 4.81 -18.96
CA GLN A 309 -17.26 5.31 -20.34
C GLN A 309 -16.50 4.40 -21.32
N ARG A 310 -15.40 3.79 -20.89
CA ARG A 310 -14.43 3.17 -21.81
C ARG A 310 -14.37 1.65 -21.75
N ILE A 311 -14.66 1.04 -20.60
CA ILE A 311 -14.54 -0.41 -20.39
C ILE A 311 -15.92 -1.05 -20.56
N PRO A 312 -16.11 -1.91 -21.59
CA PRO A 312 -17.33 -2.69 -21.75
C PRO A 312 -17.57 -3.60 -20.54
N ARG A 313 -18.85 -3.80 -20.18
CA ARG A 313 -19.21 -4.48 -18.93
C ARG A 313 -18.72 -5.92 -18.89
N GLU A 314 -18.80 -6.60 -20.01
CA GLU A 314 -18.39 -7.97 -20.24
C GLU A 314 -16.86 -8.16 -20.14
N GLN A 315 -16.08 -7.09 -20.36
CA GLN A 315 -14.61 -7.13 -20.28
C GLN A 315 -14.07 -6.86 -18.88
N MET A 316 -14.85 -6.26 -17.98
CA MET A 316 -14.42 -6.04 -16.59
C MET A 316 -14.20 -7.40 -15.89
N PRO A 317 -12.98 -7.71 -15.41
CA PRO A 317 -12.71 -8.97 -14.74
C PRO A 317 -13.40 -9.03 -13.36
N HIS A 318 -13.40 -10.23 -12.78
CA HIS A 318 -13.64 -10.40 -11.35
C HIS A 318 -12.39 -9.92 -10.60
N LEU A 319 -12.52 -8.81 -9.86
CA LEU A 319 -11.41 -8.19 -9.15
C LEU A 319 -11.37 -8.62 -7.68
N VAL A 320 -10.17 -8.93 -7.21
CA VAL A 320 -9.88 -9.11 -5.78
C VAL A 320 -8.81 -8.11 -5.39
N GLY A 321 -9.13 -7.22 -4.47
CA GLY A 321 -8.20 -6.25 -3.89
C GLY A 321 -7.71 -6.75 -2.54
N VAL A 322 -6.40 -6.81 -2.34
CA VAL A 322 -5.80 -7.25 -1.06
C VAL A 322 -4.89 -6.15 -0.52
N GLY A 323 -5.15 -5.71 0.70
CA GLY A 323 -4.35 -4.70 1.40
C GLY A 323 -4.31 -4.96 2.91
N ASP A 324 -3.51 -4.16 3.60
CA ASP A 324 -3.35 -4.19 5.06
C ASP A 324 -3.58 -2.80 5.69
N THR A 325 -3.21 -1.74 4.97
CA THR A 325 -3.08 -0.40 5.54
C THR A 325 -4.31 0.44 5.22
N VAL A 326 -5.30 0.34 6.12
CA VAL A 326 -6.48 1.21 6.18
C VAL A 326 -6.59 1.78 7.59
N THR A 327 -6.89 3.07 7.72
CA THR A 327 -7.05 3.74 9.01
C THR A 327 -8.38 4.45 9.11
N SER A 328 -8.95 4.47 10.32
CA SER A 328 -10.05 5.35 10.68
C SER A 328 -9.93 5.79 12.13
N THR A 329 -10.07 7.09 12.37
CA THR A 329 -10.01 7.69 13.71
C THR A 329 -11.05 8.79 13.86
N ILE A 330 -11.58 8.98 15.06
CA ILE A 330 -12.49 10.11 15.33
C ILE A 330 -11.74 11.42 15.12
N ASN A 331 -12.34 12.36 14.40
CA ASN A 331 -11.76 13.70 14.24
C ASN A 331 -11.70 14.40 15.61
N PRO A 332 -10.50 14.76 16.12
CA PRO A 332 -10.36 15.43 17.41
C PRO A 332 -11.04 16.80 17.47
N SER A 333 -11.25 17.45 16.32
CA SER A 333 -11.93 18.74 16.21
C SER A 333 -13.47 18.61 16.18
N GLY A 334 -13.99 17.38 16.25
CA GLY A 334 -15.41 17.06 16.06
C GLY A 334 -15.80 16.85 14.59
N GLY A 335 -17.03 16.37 14.36
CA GLY A 335 -17.62 16.32 13.01
C GLY A 335 -17.33 15.07 12.18
N GLY A 336 -17.13 13.91 12.80
CA GLY A 336 -17.07 12.61 12.11
C GLY A 336 -15.69 11.95 12.19
N TRP A 337 -15.34 11.22 11.14
CA TRP A 337 -14.16 10.35 11.06
C TRP A 337 -13.10 10.88 10.09
N LEU A 338 -11.83 10.68 10.44
CA LEU A 338 -10.68 10.87 9.56
C LEU A 338 -10.23 9.49 9.08
N ARG A 339 -10.20 9.31 7.75
CA ARG A 339 -10.02 8.02 7.09
C ARG A 339 -8.85 8.08 6.13
N GLY A 340 -7.89 7.19 6.29
CA GLY A 340 -6.68 7.15 5.48
C GLY A 340 -6.17 5.74 5.24
N GLY A 341 -4.87 5.65 5.00
CA GLY A 341 -4.16 4.41 4.66
C GLY A 341 -3.86 4.31 3.17
N SER A 342 -2.70 3.75 2.84
CA SER A 342 -2.20 3.64 1.46
C SER A 342 -3.07 2.78 0.56
N ASP A 343 -3.81 1.83 1.15
CA ASP A 343 -4.62 0.88 0.39
C ASP A 343 -6.07 1.32 0.23
N ARG A 344 -6.54 2.22 1.10
CA ARG A 344 -7.94 2.64 1.18
C ARG A 344 -8.51 3.05 -0.17
N GLY A 345 -7.78 3.91 -0.89
CA GLY A 345 -8.25 4.47 -2.14
C GLY A 345 -8.51 3.40 -3.21
N PHE A 346 -7.53 2.52 -3.45
CA PHE A 346 -7.69 1.51 -4.50
C PHE A 346 -8.69 0.43 -4.12
N LEU A 347 -8.76 0.06 -2.83
CA LEU A 347 -9.77 -0.89 -2.34
C LEU A 347 -11.18 -0.32 -2.48
N THR A 348 -11.37 0.98 -2.18
CA THR A 348 -12.64 1.68 -2.38
C THR A 348 -13.03 1.70 -3.86
N LEU A 349 -12.08 2.04 -4.74
CA LEU A 349 -12.31 2.05 -6.19
C LEU A 349 -12.68 0.66 -6.72
N LEU A 350 -11.98 -0.38 -6.26
CA LEU A 350 -12.25 -1.77 -6.63
C LEU A 350 -13.65 -2.22 -6.21
N GLN A 351 -14.07 -1.88 -4.98
CA GLN A 351 -15.42 -2.16 -4.47
C GLN A 351 -16.49 -1.50 -5.34
N GLU A 352 -16.34 -0.21 -5.62
CA GLU A 352 -17.32 0.56 -6.39
C GLU A 352 -17.38 0.16 -7.86
N LEU A 353 -16.26 -0.26 -8.46
CA LEU A 353 -16.25 -0.91 -9.76
C LEU A 353 -17.06 -2.21 -9.73
N GLY A 354 -16.98 -2.99 -8.65
CA GLY A 354 -17.78 -4.19 -8.44
C GLY A 354 -19.29 -3.88 -8.48
N CYS A 355 -19.72 -2.90 -7.69
CA CYS A 355 -21.10 -2.43 -7.69
C CYS A 355 -21.54 -1.91 -9.08
N SER A 356 -20.73 -1.05 -9.70
CA SER A 356 -21.03 -0.42 -10.99
C SER A 356 -21.17 -1.43 -12.13
N TYR A 357 -20.29 -2.42 -12.18
CA TYR A 357 -20.26 -3.44 -13.23
C TYR A 357 -21.11 -4.67 -12.89
N LYS A 358 -21.67 -4.72 -11.67
CA LYS A 358 -22.34 -5.88 -11.09
C LYS A 358 -21.44 -7.12 -11.17
N ARG A 359 -20.19 -6.95 -10.73
CA ARG A 359 -19.18 -8.00 -10.61
C ARG A 359 -19.03 -8.35 -9.13
N PRO A 360 -18.76 -9.62 -8.80
CA PRO A 360 -18.64 -10.08 -7.42
C PRO A 360 -17.28 -9.71 -6.81
N ASN A 361 -16.78 -8.49 -7.03
CA ASN A 361 -15.47 -8.09 -6.56
C ASN A 361 -15.32 -8.29 -5.05
N ARG A 362 -14.09 -8.56 -4.61
CA ARG A 362 -13.78 -8.83 -3.20
C ARG A 362 -12.72 -7.88 -2.66
N VAL A 363 -12.99 -7.31 -1.50
CA VAL A 363 -12.03 -6.53 -0.71
C VAL A 363 -11.56 -7.41 0.44
N VAL A 364 -10.26 -7.71 0.45
CA VAL A 364 -9.61 -8.55 1.46
C VAL A 364 -8.66 -7.71 2.31
N LEU A 365 -8.84 -7.77 3.63
CA LEU A 365 -7.98 -7.12 4.61
C LEU A 365 -7.11 -8.15 5.34
N VAL A 366 -5.80 -7.97 5.31
CA VAL A 366 -4.85 -8.78 6.09
C VAL A 366 -4.47 -8.06 7.38
N ASP A 367 -4.51 -8.77 8.51
CA ASP A 367 -4.05 -8.21 9.79
C ASP A 367 -2.52 -8.13 9.83
N SER A 368 -1.97 -6.92 9.65
CA SER A 368 -0.52 -6.69 9.72
C SER A 368 0.01 -6.33 11.12
N SER A 369 -0.85 -6.35 12.15
CA SER A 369 -0.49 -5.97 13.53
C SER A 369 0.48 -6.90 14.24
N GLY A 370 0.67 -8.12 13.73
CA GLY A 370 1.64 -9.07 14.29
C GLY A 370 3.11 -8.73 13.99
N GLY A 371 3.38 -7.69 13.18
CA GLY A 371 4.72 -7.27 12.81
C GLY A 371 5.45 -6.42 13.86
N GLU A 372 6.58 -5.83 13.46
CA GLU A 372 7.39 -4.95 14.33
C GLU A 372 6.90 -3.49 14.35
N VAL A 373 5.99 -3.13 13.43
CA VAL A 373 5.46 -1.78 13.26
C VAL A 373 4.05 -1.72 13.86
N ASP A 374 3.75 -0.63 14.55
CA ASP A 374 2.45 -0.45 15.20
C ASP A 374 1.31 -0.31 14.18
N ARG A 375 0.31 -1.18 14.32
CA ARG A 375 -0.88 -1.27 13.48
C ARG A 375 -2.09 -1.71 14.31
N PRO A 376 -3.29 -1.23 13.99
CA PRO A 376 -4.51 -1.76 14.60
C PRO A 376 -4.66 -3.26 14.32
N SER A 377 -5.19 -4.00 15.30
CA SER A 377 -5.27 -5.46 15.28
C SER A 377 -6.71 -5.95 15.10
N LEU A 378 -6.90 -7.07 14.41
CA LEU A 378 -8.19 -7.75 14.24
C LEU A 378 -8.42 -8.87 15.27
N THR A 379 -7.50 -9.05 16.22
CA THR A 379 -7.51 -10.17 17.18
C THR A 379 -8.72 -10.17 18.11
N ASP A 380 -9.30 -9.01 18.42
CA ASP A 380 -10.52 -8.87 19.22
C ASP A 380 -11.82 -8.93 18.38
N GLY A 381 -11.70 -9.14 17.07
CA GLY A 381 -12.82 -9.18 16.13
C GLY A 381 -13.37 -7.81 15.73
N SER A 382 -12.83 -6.71 16.28
CA SER A 382 -13.26 -5.35 15.95
C SER A 382 -12.44 -4.75 14.80
N LEU A 383 -12.99 -3.71 14.15
CA LEU A 383 -12.29 -2.89 13.16
C LEU A 383 -11.81 -1.56 13.75
N ALA A 384 -11.67 -1.46 15.07
CA ALA A 384 -11.29 -0.22 15.73
C ALA A 384 -9.92 0.29 15.24
N GLY A 385 -9.85 1.56 14.82
CA GLY A 385 -8.63 2.14 14.26
C GLY A 385 -8.41 1.84 12.76
N ILE A 386 -9.15 0.89 12.19
CA ILE A 386 -9.08 0.48 10.78
C ILE A 386 -10.24 1.09 10.00
N SER A 387 -11.46 0.89 10.51
CA SER A 387 -12.71 1.35 9.91
C SER A 387 -13.65 1.85 10.99
N ASP A 388 -14.83 2.31 10.59
CA ASP A 388 -15.83 2.87 11.47
C ASP A 388 -17.25 2.60 10.94
N PRO A 389 -18.31 2.79 11.77
CA PRO A 389 -19.68 2.47 11.36
C PRO A 389 -20.22 3.25 10.17
N GLU A 390 -19.60 4.38 9.81
CA GLU A 390 -19.98 5.24 8.69
C GLU A 390 -19.04 5.06 7.48
N ASP A 391 -18.10 4.10 7.54
CA ASP A 391 -17.10 3.89 6.49
C ASP A 391 -17.74 3.23 5.26
N PRO A 392 -17.69 3.87 4.07
CA PRO A 392 -18.22 3.29 2.85
C PRO A 392 -17.37 2.12 2.33
N LEU A 393 -16.12 2.01 2.77
CA LEU A 393 -15.28 0.86 2.44
C LEU A 393 -15.67 -0.31 3.35
N HIS A 394 -16.03 -1.44 2.74
CA HIS A 394 -16.39 -2.66 3.44
C HIS A 394 -15.40 -3.77 3.08
N PHE A 395 -15.06 -4.59 4.06
CA PHE A 395 -14.18 -5.74 3.88
C PHE A 395 -15.03 -7.00 3.75
N ASP A 396 -14.94 -7.67 2.60
CA ASP A 396 -15.66 -8.93 2.38
C ASP A 396 -15.02 -10.06 3.20
N VAL A 397 -13.69 -10.05 3.30
CA VAL A 397 -12.89 -11.05 4.01
C VAL A 397 -11.82 -10.35 4.83
N CYS A 398 -11.67 -10.74 6.09
CA CYS A 398 -10.56 -10.36 6.95
C CYS A 398 -9.72 -11.58 7.30
N ILE A 399 -8.39 -11.39 7.43
CA ILE A 399 -7.45 -12.46 7.75
C ILE A 399 -6.68 -12.10 9.04
N PRO A 400 -7.24 -12.42 10.23
CA PRO A 400 -6.60 -12.14 11.52
C PRO A 400 -5.28 -12.89 11.76
N GLY A 401 -5.06 -13.99 11.03
CA GLY A 401 -3.79 -14.73 11.05
C GLY A 401 -2.64 -14.04 10.31
N GLY A 402 -2.89 -12.85 9.77
CA GLY A 402 -1.89 -11.99 9.14
C GLY A 402 -1.20 -12.58 7.91
N PRO A 403 0.01 -12.08 7.58
CA PRO A 403 0.70 -12.45 6.36
C PRO A 403 0.96 -13.94 6.19
N GLU A 404 1.24 -14.66 7.28
CA GLU A 404 1.48 -16.10 7.24
C GLU A 404 0.22 -16.87 6.80
N ALA A 405 -0.93 -16.56 7.41
CA ALA A 405 -2.20 -17.17 7.04
C ALA A 405 -2.59 -16.84 5.59
N TYR A 406 -2.37 -15.59 5.16
CA TYR A 406 -2.62 -15.18 3.79
C TYR A 406 -1.74 -15.95 2.79
N VAL A 407 -0.43 -16.02 3.03
CA VAL A 407 0.52 -16.73 2.15
C VAL A 407 0.16 -18.20 2.03
N ASN A 408 -0.17 -18.88 3.13
CA ASN A 408 -0.56 -20.29 3.11
C ASN A 408 -1.83 -20.51 2.28
N TRP A 409 -2.84 -19.65 2.44
CA TRP A 409 -4.05 -19.70 1.63
C TRP A 409 -3.78 -19.42 0.15
N PHE A 410 -2.95 -18.43 -0.16
CA PHE A 410 -2.61 -18.05 -1.53
C PHE A 410 -1.87 -19.18 -2.26
N ILE A 411 -0.97 -19.89 -1.57
CA ILE A 411 -0.30 -21.08 -2.11
C ILE A 411 -1.34 -22.15 -2.46
N ALA A 412 -2.23 -22.50 -1.53
CA ALA A 412 -3.27 -23.50 -1.77
C ALA A 412 -4.22 -23.10 -2.92
N LEU A 413 -4.56 -21.81 -3.05
CA LEU A 413 -5.34 -21.29 -4.16
C LEU A 413 -4.62 -21.50 -5.50
N SER A 414 -3.32 -21.21 -5.54
CA SER A 414 -2.50 -21.38 -6.75
C SER A 414 -2.45 -22.84 -7.22
N GLU A 415 -2.34 -23.78 -6.28
CA GLU A 415 -2.29 -25.22 -6.56
C GLU A 415 -3.63 -25.69 -7.12
N THR A 416 -4.73 -25.40 -6.41
CA THR A 416 -6.07 -25.82 -6.81
C THR A 416 -6.48 -25.25 -8.18
N ARG A 417 -6.16 -23.98 -8.47
CA ARG A 417 -6.49 -23.36 -9.76
C ARG A 417 -5.71 -23.98 -10.92
N THR A 418 -4.43 -24.31 -10.69
CA THR A 418 -3.58 -24.92 -11.72
C THR A 418 -4.04 -26.33 -12.06
N GLU A 419 -4.45 -27.12 -11.06
CA GLU A 419 -4.97 -28.49 -11.29
C GLU A 419 -6.26 -28.50 -12.12
N LEU A 420 -7.10 -27.48 -11.98
CA LEU A 420 -8.40 -27.37 -12.66
C LEU A 420 -8.34 -26.60 -13.99
N THR A 421 -7.28 -25.84 -14.23
CA THR A 421 -7.08 -25.01 -15.44
C THR A 421 -5.68 -25.23 -16.01
N PRO A 422 -5.40 -26.41 -16.62
CA PRO A 422 -4.05 -26.76 -17.09
C PRO A 422 -3.56 -25.95 -18.28
#